data_AF-A0A317DIH1-F1
#
_entry.id   AF-A0A317DIH1-F1
#
_cell.length_a   1.000
_cell.length_b   1.000
_cell.length_c   1.000
_cell.angle_alpha   90.00
_cell.angle_beta   90.00
_cell.angle_gamma   90.00
#
_symmetry.space_group_name_H-M   'P 1'
#
loop_
_entity.id
_entity.type
_entity.pdbx_description
1 polymer ?
#
loop_
_entity_poly.entity_id
_entity_poly.type
_entity_poly.pdbx_seq_one_letter_code
_entity_poly.pdbx_strand_id
1 'polypeptide(L)'
;VADVVAGEAGTGGGLVAVANVGDDLFWTGHPLAQANLYTAGRLAWDPRLDPGVVLDEWIALTFPPSAIGDAELVGRTLHEIMDDSWRTYERYTAPLGVGFMVHPGDHYGPDVDGYEYTRWGTYHFADRDGVGVDRSRASGTGFAGQYPPYWAQVYESPERCPDELLLFFHHVPYGHVLHSGSTVIQHIYDTHFAGVEEVEAMRRRWSTLKGMIDPAVYERVEQRLDEQLRCATEWRDQINTYFFRKSGVPDARGRRIY
;
A
#
# COMPACT_ATOMS: atom_id res chain seq x y z
N VAL A 1 7.35 -4.12 18.36
CA VAL A 1 7.67 -2.73 17.93
C VAL A 1 7.18 -1.73 18.96
N ALA A 2 5.89 -1.71 19.31
CA ALA A 2 5.33 -0.84 20.35
C ALA A 2 6.15 -0.84 21.65
N ASP A 3 6.47 -2.01 22.22
CA ASP A 3 7.26 -2.11 23.46
C ASP A 3 8.66 -1.48 23.34
N VAL A 4 9.29 -1.55 22.16
CA VAL A 4 10.60 -0.93 21.91
C VAL A 4 10.45 0.59 21.82
N VAL A 5 9.47 1.06 21.05
CA VAL A 5 9.21 2.51 20.85
C VAL A 5 8.74 3.18 22.14
N ALA A 6 7.99 2.47 22.97
CA ALA A 6 7.55 2.96 24.29
C ALA A 6 8.67 2.92 25.35
N GLY A 7 9.84 2.36 25.03
CA GLY A 7 10.94 2.19 25.98
C GLY A 7 10.68 1.12 27.04
N GLU A 8 9.69 0.24 26.84
CA GLU A 8 9.39 -0.88 27.74
C GLU A 8 10.37 -2.05 27.53
N ALA A 9 10.97 -2.15 26.34
CA ALA A 9 11.96 -3.16 25.95
C ALA A 9 13.34 -2.54 25.64
N GLY A 10 13.82 -1.58 26.46
CA GLY A 10 15.13 -0.95 26.29
C GLY A 10 15.27 0.41 26.99
N THR A 11 16.33 1.17 26.68
CA THR A 11 16.50 2.56 27.17
C THR A 11 16.32 3.55 26.03
N GLY A 12 15.39 4.49 26.18
CA GLY A 12 15.12 5.54 25.19
C GLY A 12 14.22 5.06 24.05
N GLY A 13 12.98 5.53 24.06
CA GLY A 13 11.99 5.28 23.01
C GLY A 13 11.29 6.57 22.62
N GLY A 14 10.80 6.65 21.40
CA GLY A 14 10.07 7.80 20.88
C GLY A 14 9.59 7.56 19.45
N LEU A 15 8.52 8.26 19.09
CA LEU A 15 7.97 8.27 17.74
C LEU A 15 8.07 9.68 17.17
N VAL A 16 8.56 9.78 15.93
CA VAL A 16 8.55 11.02 15.15
C VAL A 16 7.86 10.73 13.84
N ALA A 17 6.88 11.55 13.48
CA ALA A 17 6.17 11.46 12.21
C ALA A 17 6.52 12.67 11.34
N VAL A 18 6.82 12.44 10.05
CA VAL A 18 6.96 13.52 9.06
C VAL A 18 5.56 14.03 8.75
N ALA A 19 5.31 15.31 9.03
CA ALA A 19 3.98 15.89 8.88
C ALA A 19 3.57 15.98 7.40
N ASN A 20 2.29 15.73 7.12
CA ASN A 20 1.70 15.79 5.78
C ASN A 20 0.93 17.09 5.52
N VAL A 21 1.29 18.20 6.21
CA VAL A 21 0.58 19.48 6.14
C VAL A 21 1.32 20.52 5.31
N GLY A 22 0.56 21.43 4.70
CA GLY A 22 1.01 22.62 4.00
C GLY A 22 0.00 23.77 4.14
N ASP A 23 0.01 24.72 3.22
CA ASP A 23 -0.87 25.89 3.18
C ASP A 23 -2.18 25.66 2.39
N ASP A 24 -2.43 24.43 1.93
CA ASP A 24 -3.72 24.04 1.32
C ASP A 24 -4.87 24.25 2.30
N LEU A 25 -6.05 24.58 1.79
CA LEU A 25 -7.27 24.80 2.59
C LEU A 25 -7.57 23.65 3.57
N PHE A 26 -7.31 22.41 3.15
CA PHE A 26 -7.52 21.22 3.98
C PHE A 26 -6.25 20.78 4.72
N TRP A 27 -5.17 21.56 4.64
CA TRP A 27 -3.82 21.33 5.19
C TRP A 27 -3.10 20.14 4.54
N THR A 28 -3.77 19.00 4.41
CA THR A 28 -3.20 17.75 3.92
C THR A 28 -3.41 17.51 2.43
N GLY A 29 -3.97 18.49 1.70
CA GLY A 29 -4.27 18.43 0.25
C GLY A 29 -5.43 17.48 -0.12
N HIS A 30 -5.43 16.27 0.44
CA HIS A 30 -6.55 15.33 0.45
C HIS A 30 -7.26 15.42 1.81
N PRO A 31 -8.56 15.77 1.87
CA PRO A 31 -9.30 15.92 3.14
C PRO A 31 -9.22 14.69 4.03
N LEU A 32 -9.44 13.49 3.48
CA LEU A 32 -9.33 12.24 4.25
C LEU A 32 -7.90 11.94 4.78
N ALA A 33 -6.85 12.56 4.25
CA ALA A 33 -5.49 12.40 4.77
C ALA A 33 -5.25 13.14 6.11
N GLN A 34 -6.22 13.95 6.57
CA GLN A 34 -6.24 14.47 7.95
C GLN A 34 -6.33 13.33 8.97
N ALA A 35 -6.97 12.22 8.62
CA ALA A 35 -7.04 11.02 9.46
C ALA A 35 -5.65 10.43 9.74
N ASN A 36 -4.70 10.54 8.80
CA ASN A 36 -3.33 10.08 9.01
C ASN A 36 -2.60 10.93 10.05
N LEU A 37 -2.75 12.26 9.98
CA LEU A 37 -2.16 13.17 10.97
C LEU A 37 -2.77 12.94 12.36
N TYR A 38 -4.09 12.76 12.42
CA TYR A 38 -4.80 12.43 13.64
C TYR A 38 -4.29 11.11 14.23
N THR A 39 -4.24 10.05 13.41
CA THR A 39 -3.77 8.72 13.81
C THR A 39 -2.32 8.74 14.27
N ALA A 40 -1.44 9.51 13.62
CA ALA A 40 -0.05 9.66 14.05
C ALA A 40 0.03 10.24 15.47
N GLY A 41 -0.80 11.24 15.80
CA GLY A 41 -0.89 11.79 17.15
C GLY A 41 -1.46 10.79 18.17
N ARG A 42 -2.50 10.04 17.80
CA ARG A 42 -3.11 9.02 18.67
C ARG A 42 -2.16 7.87 18.96
N LEU A 43 -1.46 7.34 17.96
CA LEU A 43 -0.48 6.27 18.13
C LEU A 43 0.83 6.73 18.79
N ALA A 44 1.18 8.02 18.69
CA ALA A 44 2.26 8.59 19.50
C ALA A 44 1.90 8.63 21.00
N TRP A 45 0.63 8.81 21.32
CA TRP A 45 0.13 8.79 22.69
C TRP A 45 0.01 7.36 23.23
N ASP A 46 -0.59 6.46 22.45
CA ASP A 46 -0.70 5.04 22.76
C ASP A 46 -0.57 4.19 21.48
N PRO A 47 0.58 3.51 21.28
CA PRO A 47 0.84 2.73 20.07
C PRO A 47 0.04 1.42 19.99
N ARG A 48 -0.81 1.14 20.99
CA ARG A 48 -1.63 -0.09 21.06
C ARG A 48 -3.10 0.18 20.74
N LEU A 49 -3.47 1.41 20.41
CA LEU A 49 -4.83 1.73 20.00
C LEU A 49 -5.22 0.97 18.73
N ASP A 50 -6.47 0.54 18.71
CA ASP A 50 -7.09 -0.06 17.53
C ASP A 50 -7.27 1.02 16.44
N PRO A 51 -6.72 0.84 15.23
CA PRO A 51 -6.87 1.82 14.14
C PRO A 51 -8.32 2.11 13.75
N GLY A 52 -9.22 1.13 13.85
CA GLY A 52 -10.65 1.31 13.57
C GLY A 52 -11.31 2.24 14.59
N VAL A 53 -10.98 2.09 15.88
CA VAL A 53 -11.46 3.00 16.93
C VAL A 53 -10.92 4.42 16.74
N VAL A 54 -9.65 4.54 16.33
CA VAL A 54 -9.05 5.85 16.03
C VAL A 54 -9.73 6.51 14.82
N LEU A 55 -10.12 5.71 13.82
CA LEU A 55 -10.87 6.20 12.68
C LEU A 55 -12.29 6.64 13.09
N ASP A 56 -13.00 5.87 13.91
CA ASP A 56 -14.30 6.25 14.48
C ASP A 56 -14.23 7.62 15.19
N GLU A 57 -13.21 7.81 16.03
CA GLU A 57 -12.95 9.08 16.73
C GLU A 57 -12.77 10.23 15.74
N TRP A 58 -11.93 10.04 14.70
CA TRP A 58 -11.68 11.05 13.69
C TRP A 58 -12.94 11.39 12.87
N ILE A 59 -13.73 10.38 12.47
CA ILE A 59 -14.97 10.55 11.72
C ILE A 59 -15.96 11.37 12.56
N ALA A 60 -16.15 11.03 13.83
CA ALA A 60 -17.09 11.73 14.71
C ALA A 60 -16.73 13.20 14.93
N LEU A 61 -15.42 13.52 14.97
CA LEU A 61 -14.93 14.89 15.12
C LEU A 61 -14.99 15.69 13.81
N THR A 62 -14.74 15.04 12.68
CA THR A 62 -14.66 15.70 11.36
C THR A 62 -16.02 15.86 10.69
N PHE A 63 -16.91 14.89 10.90
CA PHE A 63 -18.24 14.81 10.33
C PHE A 63 -19.29 14.64 11.44
N PRO A 64 -19.44 15.62 12.36
CA PRO A 64 -20.41 15.51 13.44
C PRO A 64 -21.84 15.46 12.88
N PRO A 65 -22.79 14.73 13.52
CA PRO A 65 -24.16 14.59 13.02
C PRO A 65 -24.90 15.91 12.78
N SER A 66 -24.49 17.00 13.44
CA SER A 66 -25.04 18.35 13.23
C SER A 66 -24.59 19.03 11.94
N ALA A 67 -23.59 18.48 11.25
CA ALA A 67 -22.97 19.06 10.05
C ALA A 67 -23.17 18.20 8.77
N ILE A 68 -23.86 17.06 8.87
CA ILE A 68 -24.04 16.10 7.77
C ILE A 68 -25.49 15.62 7.68
N GLY A 69 -25.88 15.12 6.50
CA GLY A 69 -27.25 14.69 6.20
C GLY A 69 -27.63 13.32 6.78
N ASP A 70 -26.71 12.36 6.79
CA ASP A 70 -26.91 11.00 7.30
C ASP A 70 -25.60 10.49 7.93
N ALA A 71 -25.55 10.47 9.26
CA ALA A 71 -24.34 10.09 9.99
C ALA A 71 -23.98 8.61 9.85
N GLU A 72 -24.97 7.72 9.73
CA GLU A 72 -24.71 6.29 9.60
C GLU A 72 -24.14 5.97 8.21
N LEU A 73 -24.74 6.54 7.16
CA LEU A 73 -24.27 6.35 5.80
C LEU A 73 -22.89 6.97 5.57
N VAL A 74 -22.63 8.18 6.08
CA VAL A 74 -21.31 8.83 5.99
C VAL A 74 -20.26 8.00 6.71
N GLY A 75 -20.49 7.59 7.96
CA GLY A 75 -19.55 6.78 8.72
C GLY A 75 -19.23 5.46 8.02
N ARG A 76 -20.26 4.71 7.61
CA ARG A 76 -20.09 3.44 6.89
C ARG A 76 -19.29 3.61 5.59
N THR A 77 -19.61 4.65 4.81
CA THR A 77 -18.92 4.93 3.55
C THR A 77 -17.45 5.28 3.76
N LEU A 78 -17.13 6.02 4.82
CA LEU A 78 -15.75 6.35 5.17
C LEU A 78 -14.97 5.09 5.57
N HIS A 79 -15.53 4.19 6.38
CA HIS A 79 -14.91 2.89 6.67
C HIS A 79 -14.68 2.06 5.40
N GLU A 80 -15.70 1.94 4.54
CA GLU A 80 -15.60 1.18 3.28
C GLU A 80 -14.56 1.74 2.29
N ILE A 81 -14.12 2.99 2.47
CA ILE A 81 -13.07 3.62 1.68
C ILE A 81 -11.72 3.56 2.40
N MET A 82 -11.69 3.77 3.71
CA MET A 82 -10.48 4.08 4.46
C MET A 82 -9.83 2.86 5.12
N ASP A 83 -10.61 1.89 5.63
CA ASP A 83 -10.10 0.74 6.39
C ASP A 83 -9.04 -0.05 5.60
N ASP A 84 -9.33 -0.31 4.33
CA ASP A 84 -8.46 -1.07 3.41
C ASP A 84 -7.82 -0.20 2.32
N SER A 85 -7.79 1.13 2.51
CA SER A 85 -7.18 2.06 1.54
C SER A 85 -5.71 1.75 1.27
N TRP A 86 -4.94 1.41 2.31
CA TRP A 86 -3.54 1.00 2.19
C TRP A 86 -3.39 -0.28 1.36
N ARG A 87 -4.19 -1.32 1.66
CA ARG A 87 -4.16 -2.58 0.91
C ARG A 87 -4.57 -2.37 -0.54
N THR A 88 -5.53 -1.49 -0.79
CA THR A 88 -5.95 -1.12 -2.15
C THR A 88 -4.81 -0.46 -2.91
N TYR A 89 -4.08 0.46 -2.29
CA TYR A 89 -2.89 1.08 -2.90
C TYR A 89 -1.78 0.06 -3.15
N GLU A 90 -1.52 -0.84 -2.21
CA GLU A 90 -0.54 -1.92 -2.35
C GLU A 90 -0.88 -2.86 -3.53
N ARG A 91 -2.16 -3.22 -3.70
CA ARG A 91 -2.61 -4.15 -4.75
C ARG A 91 -2.16 -3.74 -6.15
N TYR A 92 -2.23 -2.44 -6.47
CA TYR A 92 -1.87 -1.93 -7.79
C TYR A 92 -0.46 -1.34 -7.86
N THR A 93 0.37 -1.43 -6.81
CA THR A 93 1.75 -0.91 -6.85
C THR A 93 2.78 -2.04 -6.75
N ALA A 94 3.95 -1.79 -6.16
CA ALA A 94 5.04 -2.77 -6.15
C ALA A 94 4.62 -4.07 -5.42
N PRO A 95 4.74 -5.25 -6.07
CA PRO A 95 4.18 -6.48 -5.53
C PRO A 95 5.05 -7.11 -4.44
N LEU A 96 4.39 -7.84 -3.52
CA LEU A 96 5.02 -8.82 -2.62
C LEU A 96 6.23 -8.27 -1.84
N GLY A 97 6.14 -7.00 -1.44
CA GLY A 97 7.12 -6.32 -0.59
C GLY A 97 8.38 -5.81 -1.30
N VAL A 98 8.52 -5.96 -2.62
CA VAL A 98 9.76 -5.57 -3.32
C VAL A 98 10.03 -4.07 -3.28
N GLY A 99 8.97 -3.26 -3.21
CA GLY A 99 9.02 -1.80 -3.15
C GLY A 99 9.48 -1.14 -4.46
N PHE A 100 9.69 0.17 -4.41
CA PHE A 100 10.10 0.99 -5.55
C PHE A 100 9.13 0.89 -6.73
N MET A 101 9.62 0.63 -7.95
CA MET A 101 8.84 0.69 -9.19
C MET A 101 8.18 2.06 -9.42
N VAL A 102 8.75 3.13 -8.86
CA VAL A 102 8.23 4.51 -8.94
C VAL A 102 9.09 5.37 -9.85
N HIS A 103 8.48 6.40 -10.43
CA HIS A 103 9.19 7.39 -11.22
C HIS A 103 10.32 8.08 -10.42
N PRO A 104 11.55 8.18 -10.97
CA PRO A 104 12.66 8.82 -10.28
C PRO A 104 12.43 10.31 -10.00
N GLY A 105 12.83 10.76 -8.82
CA GLY A 105 12.76 12.17 -8.40
C GLY A 105 11.44 12.53 -7.71
N ASP A 106 10.32 12.50 -8.42
CA ASP A 106 9.00 12.86 -7.86
C ASP A 106 8.30 11.69 -7.14
N HIS A 107 8.73 10.45 -7.40
CA HIS A 107 8.20 9.22 -6.82
C HIS A 107 6.71 8.99 -7.07
N TYR A 108 6.14 9.63 -8.10
CA TYR A 108 4.72 9.57 -8.40
C TYR A 108 4.42 8.84 -9.71
N GLY A 109 3.71 7.72 -9.59
CA GLY A 109 3.36 6.88 -10.74
C GLY A 109 4.38 5.77 -11.01
N PRO A 110 4.01 4.82 -11.89
CA PRO A 110 4.80 3.63 -12.17
C PRO A 110 6.02 3.94 -13.05
N ASP A 111 7.18 3.46 -12.63
CA ASP A 111 8.36 3.27 -13.48
C ASP A 111 9.11 2.05 -12.95
N VAL A 112 8.83 0.88 -13.51
CA VAL A 112 9.28 -0.41 -12.95
C VAL A 112 10.80 -0.44 -12.81
N ASP A 113 11.52 -0.12 -13.89
CA ASP A 113 12.98 -0.06 -13.91
C ASP A 113 13.55 1.31 -13.49
N GLY A 114 12.71 2.25 -13.01
CA GLY A 114 13.07 3.66 -12.82
C GLY A 114 14.35 3.86 -12.01
N TYR A 115 14.53 3.06 -10.96
CA TYR A 115 15.75 3.06 -10.15
C TYR A 115 16.64 1.81 -10.31
N GLU A 116 16.25 0.84 -11.13
CA GLU A 116 16.88 -0.50 -11.21
C GLU A 116 18.37 -0.45 -11.59
N TYR A 117 18.78 0.53 -12.39
CA TYR A 117 20.17 0.70 -12.83
C TYR A 117 20.83 1.96 -12.25
N THR A 118 20.26 2.51 -11.18
CA THR A 118 20.76 3.73 -10.55
C THR A 118 21.61 3.42 -9.32
N ARG A 119 22.28 4.43 -8.75
CA ARG A 119 23.20 4.24 -7.61
C ARG A 119 22.53 4.09 -6.25
N TRP A 120 21.19 4.09 -6.18
CA TRP A 120 20.48 4.28 -4.91
C TRP A 120 20.33 3.00 -4.08
N GLY A 121 20.68 1.82 -4.62
CA GLY A 121 20.62 0.56 -3.88
C GLY A 121 19.22 -0.07 -3.85
N THR A 122 18.38 0.24 -4.83
CA THR A 122 16.92 0.02 -4.79
C THR A 122 16.48 -0.80 -5.99
N TYR A 123 16.80 -2.09 -5.93
CA TYR A 123 16.72 -3.00 -7.07
C TYR A 123 15.73 -4.13 -6.80
N HIS A 124 15.02 -4.57 -7.84
CA HIS A 124 14.09 -5.70 -7.82
C HIS A 124 14.61 -6.91 -8.62
N PHE A 125 15.67 -6.76 -9.42
CA PHE A 125 16.33 -7.84 -10.17
C PHE A 125 15.37 -8.67 -11.04
N ALA A 126 14.40 -8.00 -11.67
CA ALA A 126 13.46 -8.68 -12.55
C ALA A 126 14.15 -9.04 -13.87
N ASP A 127 14.18 -10.33 -14.17
CA ASP A 127 14.66 -10.86 -15.45
C ASP A 127 13.55 -11.68 -16.14
N ARG A 128 13.92 -12.49 -17.13
CA ARG A 128 12.95 -13.28 -17.91
C ARG A 128 12.43 -14.51 -17.17
N ASP A 129 13.09 -14.94 -16.11
CA ASP A 129 12.82 -16.17 -15.38
C ASP A 129 12.26 -15.90 -13.98
N GLY A 130 12.61 -14.76 -13.35
CA GLY A 130 12.14 -14.40 -12.02
C GLY A 130 12.32 -12.93 -11.61
N VAL A 131 12.03 -12.66 -10.35
CA VAL A 131 12.11 -11.33 -9.72
C VAL A 131 12.32 -11.46 -8.21
N GLY A 132 12.81 -10.40 -7.56
CA GLY A 132 12.97 -10.26 -6.12
C GLY A 132 14.42 -10.11 -5.72
N VAL A 133 14.69 -9.94 -4.42
CA VAL A 133 16.06 -9.76 -3.92
C VAL A 133 16.43 -10.92 -3.02
N ASP A 134 17.49 -11.65 -3.32
CA ASP A 134 17.98 -12.69 -2.41
C ASP A 134 18.65 -12.05 -1.18
N ARG A 135 17.91 -12.00 -0.08
CA ARG A 135 18.34 -11.51 1.23
C ARG A 135 18.56 -12.64 2.24
N SER A 136 18.51 -13.91 1.79
CA SER A 136 18.85 -15.08 2.60
C SER A 136 20.33 -15.08 3.00
N ARG A 137 20.68 -15.78 4.09
CA ARG A 137 22.07 -16.07 4.44
C ARG A 137 22.68 -17.15 3.54
N ALA A 138 21.87 -18.10 3.08
CA ALA A 138 22.36 -19.24 2.31
C ALA A 138 22.99 -18.85 0.97
N SER A 139 22.36 -17.91 0.24
CA SER A 139 22.80 -17.54 -1.11
C SER A 139 22.75 -16.03 -1.40
N GLY A 140 22.16 -15.25 -0.51
CA GLY A 140 21.92 -13.83 -0.73
C GLY A 140 22.83 -12.89 0.05
N THR A 141 22.29 -11.71 0.36
CA THR A 141 23.00 -10.66 1.11
C THR A 141 23.14 -10.95 2.61
N GLY A 142 22.45 -11.96 3.13
CA GLY A 142 22.42 -12.31 4.56
C GLY A 142 21.60 -11.37 5.45
N PHE A 143 20.81 -10.45 4.87
CA PHE A 143 19.99 -9.49 5.62
C PHE A 143 18.92 -10.15 6.50
N ALA A 144 18.30 -11.25 6.06
CA ALA A 144 17.38 -12.05 6.90
C ALA A 144 18.03 -12.44 8.24
N GLY A 145 19.35 -12.61 8.23
CA GLY A 145 20.16 -12.90 9.39
C GLY A 145 20.30 -11.80 10.44
N GLN A 146 19.86 -10.58 10.18
CA GLN A 146 19.92 -9.48 11.14
C GLN A 146 18.76 -9.53 12.14
N TYR A 147 17.73 -10.32 11.86
CA TYR A 147 16.56 -10.46 12.73
C TYR A 147 16.83 -11.42 13.91
N PRO A 148 16.03 -11.32 15.00
CA PRO A 148 16.03 -12.31 16.07
C PRO A 148 15.77 -13.74 15.56
N PRO A 149 16.21 -14.79 16.27
CA PRO A 149 16.28 -16.16 15.75
C PRO A 149 15.01 -16.68 15.07
N TYR A 150 13.83 -16.40 15.65
CA TYR A 150 12.55 -16.81 15.07
C TYR A 150 12.31 -16.15 13.70
N TRP A 151 12.41 -14.83 13.63
CA TRP A 151 12.17 -14.07 12.40
C TRP A 151 13.23 -14.30 11.34
N ALA A 152 14.50 -14.47 11.74
CA ALA A 152 15.55 -14.86 10.81
C ALA A 152 15.21 -16.19 10.12
N GLN A 153 14.67 -17.18 10.85
CA GLN A 153 14.26 -18.46 10.24
C GLN A 153 13.01 -18.35 9.36
N VAL A 154 12.06 -17.47 9.72
CA VAL A 154 10.86 -17.22 8.92
C VAL A 154 11.23 -16.59 7.58
N TYR A 155 12.08 -15.56 7.59
CA TYR A 155 12.50 -14.85 6.39
C TYR A 155 13.61 -15.53 5.59
N GLU A 156 14.26 -16.57 6.13
CA GLU A 156 15.31 -17.33 5.42
C GLU A 156 14.73 -18.34 4.42
N SER A 157 13.50 -18.83 4.62
CA SER A 157 12.89 -19.89 3.82
C SER A 157 11.73 -19.34 2.98
N PRO A 158 11.76 -19.48 1.64
CA PRO A 158 10.65 -19.10 0.79
C PRO A 158 9.31 -19.77 1.18
N GLU A 159 9.37 -20.99 1.71
CA GLU A 159 8.21 -21.78 2.13
C GLU A 159 7.59 -21.30 3.46
N ARG A 160 8.28 -20.42 4.19
CA ARG A 160 7.82 -19.85 5.47
C ARG A 160 7.64 -18.34 5.40
N CYS A 161 8.31 -17.69 4.46
CA CYS A 161 8.26 -16.25 4.27
C CYS A 161 6.82 -15.84 3.91
N PRO A 162 6.21 -14.87 4.62
CA PRO A 162 4.89 -14.36 4.25
C PRO A 162 4.89 -13.83 2.81
N ASP A 163 3.83 -14.11 2.05
CA ASP A 163 3.72 -13.74 0.64
C ASP A 163 3.97 -12.23 0.45
N GLU A 164 3.43 -11.39 1.34
CA GLU A 164 3.54 -9.93 1.30
C GLU A 164 4.97 -9.39 1.46
N LEU A 165 5.94 -10.23 1.84
CA LEU A 165 7.36 -9.89 1.95
C LEU A 165 8.27 -10.79 1.10
N LEU A 166 7.70 -11.71 0.30
CA LEU A 166 8.47 -12.72 -0.41
C LEU A 166 9.55 -12.10 -1.30
N LEU A 167 9.20 -11.13 -2.15
CA LEU A 167 10.15 -10.52 -3.09
C LEU A 167 11.11 -9.54 -2.41
N PHE A 168 10.82 -9.14 -1.18
CA PHE A 168 11.80 -8.47 -0.33
C PHE A 168 12.89 -9.45 0.12
N PHE A 169 12.57 -10.70 0.46
CA PHE A 169 13.56 -11.63 1.01
C PHE A 169 14.17 -12.61 0.01
N HIS A 170 13.49 -12.89 -1.10
CA HIS A 170 13.87 -13.92 -2.04
C HIS A 170 13.78 -13.43 -3.49
N HIS A 171 14.78 -13.81 -4.30
CA HIS A 171 14.63 -13.86 -5.75
C HIS A 171 14.03 -15.22 -6.11
N VAL A 172 12.87 -15.22 -6.77
CA VAL A 172 12.12 -16.45 -7.08
C VAL A 172 11.68 -16.47 -8.55
N PRO A 173 11.52 -17.67 -9.15
CA PRO A 173 10.94 -17.79 -10.47
C PRO A 173 9.50 -17.28 -10.50
N TYR A 174 9.06 -16.76 -11.65
CA TYR A 174 7.67 -16.31 -11.84
C TYR A 174 6.62 -17.40 -11.57
N GLY A 175 6.98 -18.67 -11.75
CA GLY A 175 6.15 -19.84 -11.46
C GLY A 175 6.14 -20.29 -10.00
N HIS A 176 6.87 -19.64 -9.09
CA HIS A 176 6.82 -19.94 -7.66
C HIS A 176 5.39 -19.78 -7.14
N VAL A 177 4.89 -20.77 -6.40
CA VAL A 177 3.51 -20.80 -5.88
C VAL A 177 3.52 -20.21 -4.47
N LEU A 178 2.75 -19.13 -4.32
CA LEU A 178 2.53 -18.43 -3.06
C LEU A 178 1.67 -19.26 -2.10
N HIS A 179 1.63 -18.88 -0.82
CA HIS A 179 0.74 -19.51 0.17
C HIS A 179 -0.74 -19.36 -0.22
N SER A 180 -1.09 -18.28 -0.92
CA SER A 180 -2.41 -18.09 -1.53
C SER A 180 -2.78 -19.11 -2.62
N GLY A 181 -1.80 -19.88 -3.14
CA GLY A 181 -1.98 -20.87 -4.21
C GLY A 181 -1.80 -20.32 -5.62
N SER A 182 -1.74 -19.00 -5.80
CA SER A 182 -1.38 -18.37 -7.08
C SER A 182 0.13 -18.40 -7.32
N THR A 183 0.56 -18.42 -8.58
CA THR A 183 1.96 -18.16 -8.89
C THR A 183 2.30 -16.69 -8.65
N VAL A 184 3.58 -16.35 -8.45
CA VAL A 184 4.05 -14.96 -8.33
C VAL A 184 3.54 -14.10 -9.49
N ILE A 185 3.71 -14.55 -10.74
CA ILE A 185 3.28 -13.78 -11.91
C ILE A 185 1.76 -13.60 -11.97
N GLN A 186 0.99 -14.64 -11.62
CA GLN A 186 -0.47 -14.54 -11.62
C GLN A 186 -0.97 -13.65 -10.47
N HIS A 187 -0.30 -13.67 -9.32
CA HIS A 187 -0.60 -12.76 -8.21
C HIS A 187 -0.39 -11.31 -8.62
N ILE A 188 0.73 -11.00 -9.28
CA ILE A 188 0.99 -9.65 -9.80
C ILE A 188 -0.18 -9.21 -10.69
N TYR A 189 -0.58 -10.01 -11.68
CA TYR A 189 -1.71 -9.65 -12.53
C TYR A 189 -3.01 -9.47 -11.73
N ASP A 190 -3.33 -10.44 -10.87
CA ASP A 190 -4.56 -10.47 -10.10
C ASP A 190 -4.72 -9.23 -9.21
N THR A 191 -3.68 -8.85 -8.47
CA THR A 191 -3.75 -7.69 -7.57
C THR A 191 -3.85 -6.38 -8.33
N HIS A 192 -3.14 -6.24 -9.45
CA HIS A 192 -3.17 -5.01 -10.24
C HIS A 192 -4.54 -4.77 -10.88
N PHE A 193 -5.21 -5.82 -11.36
CA PHE A 193 -6.60 -5.71 -11.80
C PHE A 193 -7.55 -5.41 -10.63
N ALA A 194 -7.47 -6.18 -9.54
CA ALA A 194 -8.34 -6.01 -8.39
C ALA A 194 -8.19 -4.63 -7.74
N GLY A 195 -6.98 -4.07 -7.69
CA GLY A 195 -6.72 -2.74 -7.16
C GLY A 195 -7.48 -1.64 -7.91
N VAL A 196 -7.56 -1.73 -9.24
CA VAL A 196 -8.37 -0.78 -10.03
C VAL A 196 -9.86 -0.95 -9.74
N GLU A 197 -10.35 -2.18 -9.67
CA GLU A 197 -11.76 -2.49 -9.36
C GLU A 197 -12.18 -1.93 -7.98
N GLU A 198 -11.29 -2.01 -6.98
CA GLU A 198 -11.51 -1.44 -5.65
C GLU A 198 -11.56 0.10 -5.68
N VAL A 199 -10.67 0.76 -6.43
CA VAL A 199 -10.71 2.24 -6.55
C VAL A 199 -11.98 2.69 -7.27
N GLU A 200 -12.44 1.95 -8.29
CA GLU A 200 -13.74 2.23 -8.91
C GLU A 200 -14.90 2.06 -7.91
N ALA A 201 -14.83 1.04 -7.02
CA ALA A 201 -15.82 0.85 -5.96
C ALA A 201 -15.79 2.00 -4.95
N MET A 202 -14.61 2.47 -4.53
CA MET A 202 -14.45 3.64 -3.66
C MET A 202 -15.10 4.88 -4.26
N ARG A 203 -14.89 5.15 -5.55
CA ARG A 203 -15.56 6.26 -6.26
C ARG A 203 -17.08 6.13 -6.25
N ARG A 204 -17.61 4.93 -6.54
CA ARG A 204 -19.06 4.67 -6.50
C ARG A 204 -19.63 4.90 -5.09
N ARG A 205 -18.95 4.42 -4.06
CA ARG A 205 -19.33 4.63 -2.65
C ARG A 205 -19.33 6.12 -2.30
N TRP A 206 -18.24 6.84 -2.59
CA TRP A 206 -18.14 8.28 -2.35
C TRP A 206 -19.26 9.07 -3.03
N SER A 207 -19.63 8.69 -4.26
CA SER A 207 -20.68 9.37 -5.00
C SER A 207 -22.04 9.40 -4.27
N THR A 208 -22.30 8.41 -3.41
CA THR A 208 -23.54 8.34 -2.62
C THR A 208 -23.64 9.43 -1.56
N LEU A 209 -22.53 10.06 -1.17
CA LEU A 209 -22.49 11.13 -0.16
C LEU A 209 -22.79 12.53 -0.73
N LYS A 210 -23.16 12.62 -2.02
CA LYS A 210 -23.41 13.91 -2.67
C LYS A 210 -24.54 14.66 -1.98
N GLY A 211 -24.25 15.88 -1.51
CA GLY A 211 -25.19 16.71 -0.77
C GLY A 211 -25.42 16.29 0.69
N MET A 212 -24.69 15.27 1.18
CA MET A 212 -24.75 14.84 2.58
C MET A 212 -23.64 15.43 3.44
N ILE A 213 -22.57 15.95 2.83
CA ILE A 213 -21.42 16.57 3.50
C ILE A 213 -21.13 17.93 2.86
N ASP A 214 -20.23 18.70 3.47
CA ASP A 214 -19.78 19.98 2.94
C ASP A 214 -19.37 19.86 1.45
N PRO A 215 -19.90 20.71 0.55
CA PRO A 215 -19.62 20.61 -0.88
C PRO A 215 -18.14 20.70 -1.24
N ALA A 216 -17.36 21.53 -0.54
CA ALA A 216 -15.93 21.67 -0.84
C ALA A 216 -15.14 20.42 -0.45
N VAL A 217 -15.52 19.76 0.65
CA VAL A 217 -14.96 18.45 1.03
C VAL A 217 -15.35 17.39 0.00
N TYR A 218 -16.64 17.31 -0.36
CA TYR A 218 -17.15 16.36 -1.34
C TYR A 218 -16.39 16.44 -2.66
N GLU A 219 -16.33 17.64 -3.25
CA GLU A 219 -15.71 17.89 -4.54
C GLU A 219 -14.21 17.63 -4.51
N ARG A 220 -13.51 18.00 -3.43
CA ARG A 220 -12.07 17.75 -3.32
C ARG A 220 -11.76 16.26 -3.23
N VAL A 221 -12.51 15.49 -2.44
CA VAL A 221 -12.28 14.04 -2.35
C VAL A 221 -12.66 13.34 -3.65
N GLU A 222 -13.75 13.75 -4.31
CA GLU A 222 -14.14 13.23 -5.63
C GLU A 222 -12.99 13.42 -6.63
N GLN A 223 -12.44 14.63 -6.73
CA GLN A 223 -11.26 14.90 -7.59
C GLN A 223 -10.05 14.02 -7.27
N ARG A 224 -9.80 13.73 -5.99
CA ARG A 224 -8.67 12.89 -5.58
C ARG A 224 -8.89 11.41 -5.89
N LEU A 225 -10.12 10.91 -5.74
CA LEU A 225 -10.46 9.54 -6.13
C LEU A 225 -10.45 9.36 -7.65
N ASP A 226 -10.82 10.40 -8.42
CA ASP A 226 -10.69 10.43 -9.88
C ASP A 226 -9.23 10.30 -10.32
N GLU A 227 -8.34 11.06 -9.69
CA GLU A 227 -6.90 10.96 -9.94
C GLU A 227 -6.35 9.61 -9.48
N GLN A 228 -6.80 9.09 -8.34
CA GLN A 228 -6.41 7.76 -7.88
C GLN A 228 -6.81 6.68 -8.88
N LEU A 229 -7.99 6.76 -9.49
CA LEU A 229 -8.41 5.80 -10.52
C LEU A 229 -7.53 5.89 -11.77
N ARG A 230 -7.21 7.11 -12.21
CA ARG A 230 -6.28 7.32 -13.34
C ARG A 230 -4.93 6.67 -13.04
N CYS A 231 -4.37 6.94 -11.86
CA CYS A 231 -3.11 6.36 -11.41
C CYS A 231 -3.16 4.84 -11.29
N ALA A 232 -4.17 4.28 -10.63
CA ALA A 232 -4.30 2.83 -10.44
C ALA A 232 -4.37 2.12 -11.80
N THR A 233 -5.06 2.71 -12.78
CA THR A 233 -5.14 2.21 -14.15
C THR A 233 -3.77 2.22 -14.82
N GLU A 234 -3.03 3.33 -14.71
CA GLU A 234 -1.69 3.47 -15.27
C GLU A 234 -0.70 2.48 -14.65
N TRP A 235 -0.72 2.36 -13.32
CA TRP A 235 0.06 1.38 -12.57
C TRP A 235 -0.23 -0.05 -13.00
N ARG A 236 -1.52 -0.45 -13.05
CA ARG A 236 -1.93 -1.77 -13.52
C ARG A 236 -1.36 -2.08 -14.90
N ASP A 237 -1.55 -1.16 -15.85
CA ASP A 237 -1.18 -1.41 -17.23
C ASP A 237 0.34 -1.47 -17.40
N GLN A 238 1.10 -0.58 -16.74
CA GLN A 238 2.57 -0.57 -16.79
C GLN A 238 3.17 -1.82 -16.15
N ILE A 239 2.73 -2.18 -14.94
CA ILE A 239 3.27 -3.34 -14.21
C ILE A 239 2.93 -4.63 -14.94
N ASN A 240 1.65 -4.83 -15.32
CA ASN A 240 1.24 -6.05 -16.01
C ASN A 240 1.96 -6.21 -17.35
N THR A 241 2.10 -5.12 -18.11
CA THR A 241 2.79 -5.13 -19.40
C THR A 241 4.29 -5.42 -19.23
N TYR A 242 4.95 -4.79 -18.25
CA TYR A 242 6.35 -5.04 -17.95
C TYR A 242 6.60 -6.52 -17.62
N PHE A 243 5.83 -7.07 -16.69
CA PHE A 243 6.01 -8.45 -16.24
C PHE A 243 5.58 -9.47 -17.31
N PHE A 244 4.59 -9.16 -18.15
CA PHE A 244 4.26 -9.97 -19.32
C PHE A 244 5.42 -10.00 -20.33
N ARG A 245 6.02 -8.84 -20.65
CA ARG A 245 7.16 -8.76 -21.58
C ARG A 245 8.40 -9.48 -21.06
N LYS A 246 8.64 -9.46 -19.75
CA LYS A 246 9.74 -10.20 -19.10
C LYS A 246 9.49 -11.70 -19.07
N SER A 247 8.38 -12.11 -18.45
CA SER A 247 8.10 -13.52 -18.16
C SER A 247 7.60 -14.33 -19.36
N GLY A 248 6.92 -13.68 -20.32
CA GLY A 248 6.22 -14.35 -21.41
C GLY A 248 5.00 -15.18 -20.97
N VAL A 249 4.59 -15.10 -19.70
CA VAL A 249 3.47 -15.89 -19.15
C VAL A 249 2.16 -15.14 -19.35
N PRO A 250 1.17 -15.68 -20.08
CA PRO A 250 -0.13 -15.01 -20.26
C PRO A 250 -0.95 -15.00 -18.96
N ASP A 251 -1.80 -13.98 -18.79
CA ASP A 251 -2.79 -13.94 -17.70
C ASP A 251 -3.75 -15.13 -17.79
N ALA A 252 -3.84 -15.93 -16.73
CA ALA A 252 -4.70 -17.12 -16.69
C ALA A 252 -6.19 -16.78 -16.84
N ARG A 253 -6.60 -15.55 -16.53
CA ARG A 253 -8.00 -15.08 -16.69
C ARG A 253 -8.27 -14.43 -18.05
N GLY A 254 -7.27 -14.31 -18.93
CA GLY A 254 -7.40 -13.75 -20.26
C GLY A 254 -7.78 -12.27 -20.29
N ARG A 255 -7.51 -11.51 -19.22
CA ARG A 255 -7.75 -10.06 -19.19
C ARG A 255 -6.73 -9.35 -20.09
N ARG A 256 -7.06 -8.12 -20.48
CA ARG A 256 -6.24 -7.32 -21.39
C ARG A 256 -4.94 -6.89 -20.71
N ILE A 257 -3.80 -7.36 -21.23
CA ILE A 257 -2.47 -6.78 -21.01
C ILE A 257 -2.01 -6.19 -22.37
N TYR A 258 -1.37 -5.02 -22.35
CA TYR A 258 -1.00 -4.24 -23.54
C TYR A 258 0.41 -4.55 -24.08
#